data_AF-A0A2Z7BN00-F1
#
_entry.id   AF-A0A2Z7BN00-F1
#
_cell.length_a   1.000
_cell.length_b   1.000
_cell.length_c   1.000
_cell.angle_alpha   90.00
_cell.angle_beta   90.00
_cell.angle_gamma   90.00
#
_symmetry.space_group_name_H-M   'P 1'
#
loop_
_entity.id
_entity.type
_entity.pdbx_description
1 polymer ?
#
loop_
_entity_poly.entity_id
_entity_poly.type
_entity_poly.pdbx_seq_one_letter_code
_entity_poly.pdbx_strand_id
1 'polypeptide(L)'
;MSTLRAKRSKVWDHFEIQPKPGTNNAIAVCKICKNKYAYKTGGQGGGTGTLKKHLVKVHKLDPNTLQPLGREHTQQQINSLTLKNFTITKEISRRAIVKFAITCEQPFLIAEQEGFVEFTSTIQPGFHNISRHTLKKYCFEMLHEYKEALLSQFQVSLVELV
;
A
#
# COMPACT_ATOMS: atom_id res chain seq x y z
N MET A 1 5.27 -50.26 -12.66
CA MET A 1 4.66 -48.96 -12.99
C MET A 1 4.07 -48.36 -11.72
N SER A 2 4.80 -47.47 -11.05
CA SER A 2 4.39 -46.87 -9.76
C SER A 2 3.34 -45.78 -10.00
N THR A 3 2.13 -46.01 -9.50
CA THR A 3 0.99 -45.10 -9.59
C THR A 3 1.26 -43.86 -8.73
N LEU A 4 1.60 -42.73 -9.37
CA LEU A 4 1.69 -41.44 -8.68
C LEU A 4 0.29 -41.06 -8.19
N ARG A 5 0.04 -41.24 -6.90
CA ARG A 5 -1.21 -40.86 -6.24
C ARG A 5 -1.46 -39.35 -6.46
N ALA A 6 -2.58 -39.03 -7.09
CA ALA A 6 -2.99 -37.65 -7.32
C ALA A 6 -3.01 -36.86 -6.01
N LYS A 7 -2.35 -35.71 -6.00
CA LYS A 7 -2.25 -34.84 -4.83
C LYS A 7 -3.61 -34.18 -4.60
N ARG A 8 -4.29 -34.55 -3.51
CA ARG A 8 -5.70 -34.13 -3.24
C ARG A 8 -5.85 -32.75 -2.57
N SER A 9 -4.77 -32.14 -2.07
CA SER A 9 -4.87 -30.91 -1.26
C SER A 9 -4.69 -29.64 -2.11
N LYS A 10 -5.61 -28.68 -2.00
CA LYS A 10 -5.54 -27.34 -2.62
C LYS A 10 -4.24 -26.57 -2.31
N VAL A 11 -3.52 -26.95 -1.25
CA VAL A 11 -2.20 -26.41 -0.93
C VAL A 11 -1.23 -26.51 -2.12
N TRP A 12 -1.34 -27.56 -2.95
CA TRP A 12 -0.44 -27.79 -4.08
C TRP A 12 -0.62 -26.78 -5.22
N ASP A 13 -1.72 -26.03 -5.24
CA ASP A 13 -1.90 -24.93 -6.20
C ASP A 13 -0.87 -23.82 -5.96
N HIS A 14 -0.38 -23.68 -4.72
CA HIS A 14 0.56 -22.63 -4.30
C HIS A 14 1.99 -23.13 -4.10
N PHE A 15 2.27 -24.41 -4.31
CA PHE A 15 3.60 -25.01 -4.11
C PHE A 15 4.05 -25.78 -5.34
N GLU A 16 5.33 -25.65 -5.68
CA GLU A 16 5.99 -26.42 -6.72
C GLU A 16 6.95 -27.42 -6.09
N ILE A 17 7.06 -28.63 -6.65
CA ILE A 17 8.03 -29.61 -6.18
C ILE A 17 9.27 -29.53 -7.05
N GLN A 18 10.41 -29.26 -6.42
CA GLN A 18 11.70 -29.17 -7.10
C GLN A 18 12.66 -30.22 -6.53
N PRO A 19 13.56 -30.81 -7.34
CA PRO A 19 14.61 -31.67 -6.84
C PRO A 19 15.56 -30.86 -5.95
N LYS A 20 15.99 -31.43 -4.83
CA LYS A 20 16.97 -30.78 -3.97
C LYS A 20 18.37 -31.01 -4.57
N PRO A 21 19.14 -29.94 -4.88
CA PRO A 21 20.48 -30.09 -5.45
C PRO A 21 21.36 -30.99 -4.57
N GLY A 22 21.99 -31.99 -5.17
CA GLY A 22 22.93 -32.89 -4.48
C GLY A 22 22.31 -34.00 -3.64
N THR A 23 20.99 -34.25 -3.72
CA THR A 23 20.35 -35.40 -3.04
C THR A 23 19.22 -35.99 -3.88
N ASN A 24 18.87 -37.26 -3.67
CA ASN A 24 17.66 -37.89 -4.26
C ASN A 24 16.34 -37.43 -3.61
N ASN A 25 16.37 -36.35 -2.82
CA ASN A 25 15.22 -35.80 -2.14
C ASN A 25 14.59 -34.66 -2.95
N ALA A 26 13.31 -34.42 -2.73
CA ALA A 26 12.59 -33.29 -3.30
C ALA A 26 12.20 -32.27 -2.21
N ILE A 27 11.96 -31.04 -2.63
CA ILE A 27 11.51 -29.94 -1.76
C ILE A 27 10.25 -29.32 -2.34
N ALA A 28 9.38 -28.83 -1.46
CA ALA A 28 8.24 -28.01 -1.85
C ALA A 28 8.62 -26.53 -1.75
N VAL A 29 8.49 -25.79 -2.83
CA VAL A 29 8.82 -24.37 -2.94
C VAL A 29 7.53 -23.57 -3.07
N CYS A 30 7.32 -22.60 -2.17
CA CYS A 30 6.17 -21.71 -2.26
C CYS A 30 6.26 -20.86 -3.54
N LYS A 31 5.21 -20.86 -4.37
CA LYS A 31 5.20 -20.09 -5.63
C LYS A 31 5.23 -18.58 -5.39
N ILE A 32 4.76 -18.11 -4.23
CA ILE A 32 4.62 -16.69 -3.86
C ILE A 32 5.91 -16.12 -3.27
N CYS A 33 6.44 -16.69 -2.16
CA CYS A 33 7.64 -16.18 -1.49
C CYS A 33 8.92 -16.99 -1.72
N LYS A 34 8.84 -18.09 -2.49
CA LYS A 34 9.97 -19.01 -2.79
C LYS A 34 10.59 -19.71 -1.57
N ASN A 35 9.95 -19.66 -0.40
CA ASN A 35 10.37 -20.44 0.78
C ASN A 35 10.33 -21.95 0.49
N LYS A 36 11.37 -22.65 0.96
CA LYS A 36 11.60 -24.07 0.71
C LYS A 36 11.19 -24.90 1.93
N TYR A 37 10.46 -25.98 1.69
CA TYR A 37 9.98 -26.91 2.71
C TYR A 37 10.41 -28.33 2.36
N ALA A 38 10.66 -29.14 3.38
CA ALA A 38 10.97 -30.56 3.19
C ALA A 38 9.77 -31.28 2.54
N TYR A 39 10.05 -32.11 1.54
CA TYR A 39 9.05 -32.96 0.91
C TYR A 39 9.53 -34.42 0.93
N LYS A 40 8.68 -35.32 1.42
CA LYS A 40 8.97 -36.75 1.45
C LYS A 40 8.43 -37.40 0.18
N THR A 41 9.31 -38.00 -0.62
CA THR A 41 8.95 -38.82 -1.78
C THR A 41 8.80 -40.27 -1.32
N GLY A 42 7.66 -40.92 -1.58
CA GLY A 42 7.49 -42.35 -1.28
C GLY A 42 6.17 -42.78 -0.62
N GLY A 43 5.02 -42.46 -1.23
CA GLY A 43 3.74 -43.12 -0.92
C GLY A 43 3.01 -42.69 0.37
N GLN A 44 3.73 -42.24 1.40
CA GLN A 44 3.14 -41.58 2.58
C GLN A 44 3.29 -40.06 2.42
N GLY A 45 2.30 -39.44 1.76
CA GLY A 45 2.25 -37.99 1.61
C GLY A 45 2.27 -37.32 2.99
N GLY A 46 3.40 -36.73 3.36
CA GLY A 46 3.54 -35.98 4.60
C GLY A 46 2.44 -34.92 4.73
N GLY A 47 2.02 -34.65 5.96
CA GLY A 47 0.93 -33.72 6.22
C GLY A 47 1.19 -32.34 5.60
N THR A 48 0.22 -31.81 4.84
CA THR A 48 0.31 -30.47 4.23
C THR A 48 0.04 -29.35 5.24
N GLY A 49 -0.09 -29.66 6.53
CA GLY A 49 -0.41 -28.72 7.59
C GLY A 49 0.62 -27.59 7.73
N THR A 50 1.91 -27.89 7.59
CA THR A 50 2.97 -26.86 7.65
C THR A 50 2.87 -25.88 6.48
N LEU A 51 2.59 -26.39 5.28
CA LEU A 51 2.44 -25.60 4.06
C LEU A 51 1.15 -24.75 4.14
N LYS A 52 0.06 -25.32 4.64
CA LYS A 52 -1.19 -24.60 4.90
C LYS A 52 -0.99 -23.48 5.93
N LYS A 53 -0.34 -23.76 7.06
CA LYS A 53 -0.01 -22.74 8.08
C LYS A 53 0.84 -21.61 7.50
N HIS A 54 1.78 -21.93 6.62
CA HIS A 54 2.56 -20.93 5.89
C HIS A 54 1.65 -20.02 5.04
N LEU A 55 0.77 -20.59 4.22
CA LEU A 55 -0.16 -19.82 3.38
C LEU A 55 -1.07 -18.89 4.22
N VAL A 56 -1.61 -19.38 5.33
CA VAL A 56 -2.46 -18.56 6.22
C VAL A 56 -1.65 -17.49 6.95
N LYS A 57 -0.51 -17.84 7.55
CA LYS A 57 0.25 -16.89 8.39
C LYS A 57 1.02 -15.86 7.59
N VAL A 58 1.70 -16.29 6.52
CA VAL A 58 2.61 -15.48 5.71
C VAL A 58 1.88 -14.80 4.56
N HIS A 59 0.96 -15.50 3.90
CA HIS A 59 0.25 -14.98 2.73
C HIS A 59 -1.19 -14.55 3.01
N LYS A 60 -1.65 -14.64 4.27
CA LYS A 60 -2.99 -14.21 4.70
C LYS A 60 -4.11 -14.79 3.82
N LEU A 61 -3.91 -16.03 3.37
CA LEU A 61 -4.95 -16.75 2.63
C LEU A 61 -6.01 -17.25 3.61
N ASP A 62 -7.25 -17.31 3.14
CA ASP A 62 -8.34 -17.89 3.91
C ASP A 62 -8.02 -19.35 4.28
N PRO A 63 -8.20 -19.76 5.55
CA PRO A 63 -7.86 -21.10 6.00
C PRO A 63 -8.72 -22.21 5.40
N ASN A 64 -9.89 -21.91 4.83
CA ASN A 64 -10.80 -22.90 4.26
C ASN A 64 -10.68 -22.97 2.72
N THR A 65 -10.58 -21.82 2.06
CA THR A 65 -10.51 -21.73 0.59
C THR A 65 -9.10 -21.68 0.03
N LEU A 66 -8.10 -21.26 0.84
CA LEU A 66 -6.74 -20.92 0.43
C LEU A 66 -6.70 -19.86 -0.70
N GLN A 67 -7.72 -19.01 -0.76
CA GLN A 67 -7.75 -17.84 -1.63
C GLN A 67 -7.38 -16.58 -0.84
N PRO A 68 -6.92 -15.50 -1.51
CA PRO A 68 -6.69 -14.24 -0.84
C PRO A 68 -7.96 -13.72 -0.17
N LEU A 69 -7.91 -13.42 1.13
CA LEU A 69 -8.97 -12.74 1.85
C LEU A 69 -9.10 -11.31 1.29
N GLY A 70 -10.04 -11.11 0.36
CA GLY A 70 -10.40 -9.81 -0.20
C GLY A 70 -9.26 -9.07 -0.91
N ARG A 71 -9.10 -9.31 -2.21
CA ARG A 71 -8.51 -8.30 -3.09
C ARG A 71 -9.35 -8.16 -4.33
N GLU A 72 -10.23 -7.18 -4.27
CA GLU A 72 -10.72 -6.48 -5.45
C GLU A 72 -9.53 -5.99 -6.25
N HIS A 73 -9.75 -5.94 -7.55
CA HIS A 73 -8.75 -5.89 -8.59
C HIS A 73 -8.07 -4.51 -8.66
N THR A 74 -6.89 -4.30 -8.06
CA THR A 74 -5.89 -3.33 -8.57
C THR A 74 -4.50 -3.45 -7.93
N GLN A 75 -3.52 -3.08 -8.74
CA GLN A 75 -2.10 -2.88 -8.49
C GLN A 75 -1.17 -4.10 -8.53
N GLN A 76 -0.60 -4.26 -9.73
CA GLN A 76 0.64 -4.95 -10.04
C GLN A 76 1.73 -4.66 -9.00
N GLN A 77 2.49 -5.71 -8.70
CA GLN A 77 3.67 -5.69 -7.85
C GLN A 77 4.71 -4.72 -8.39
N ILE A 78 4.98 -3.64 -7.66
CA ILE A 78 6.23 -2.89 -7.78
C ILE A 78 7.20 -3.46 -6.74
N ASN A 79 8.38 -3.83 -7.20
CA ASN A 79 9.47 -4.37 -6.39
C ASN A 79 9.76 -3.48 -5.18
N SER A 80 9.84 -4.14 -4.03
CA SER A 80 10.18 -3.55 -2.74
C SER A 80 11.67 -3.19 -2.71
N LEU A 81 12.04 -2.06 -3.30
CA LEU A 81 13.25 -1.31 -2.99
C LEU A 81 12.85 0.17 -2.89
N THR A 82 12.61 0.61 -1.66
CA THR A 82 12.46 2.02 -1.27
C THR A 82 11.24 2.78 -1.81
N LEU A 83 10.07 2.15 -1.87
CA LEU A 83 8.83 2.93 -1.80
C LEU A 83 8.54 3.23 -0.33
N LYS A 84 8.92 4.42 0.14
CA LYS A 84 8.29 4.98 1.35
C LYS A 84 6.78 4.92 1.08
N ASN A 85 6.05 4.15 1.89
CA ASN A 85 4.59 4.16 1.84
C ASN A 85 4.15 5.61 2.03
N PHE A 86 3.79 6.30 0.94
CA PHE A 86 3.33 7.67 0.99
C PHE A 86 1.87 7.62 1.42
N THR A 87 1.65 7.76 2.72
CA THR A 87 0.32 7.97 3.25
C THR A 87 -0.05 9.41 2.98
N ILE A 88 -1.03 9.64 2.11
CA ILE A 88 -1.68 10.95 1.96
C ILE A 88 -2.34 11.27 3.30
N THR A 89 -1.71 12.13 4.09
CA THR A 89 -2.27 12.61 5.36
C THR A 89 -3.23 13.76 5.10
N LYS A 90 -4.13 14.01 6.06
CA LYS A 90 -5.03 15.17 6.02
C LYS A 90 -4.27 16.48 5.83
N GLU A 91 -3.10 16.63 6.47
CA GLU A 91 -2.27 17.83 6.37
C GLU A 91 -1.68 18.03 4.98
N ILE A 92 -1.22 16.97 4.32
CA ILE A 92 -0.66 17.07 2.97
C ILE A 92 -1.75 17.48 1.98
N SER A 93 -2.92 16.83 2.03
CA SER A 93 -4.05 17.19 1.17
C SER A 93 -4.53 18.62 1.42
N ARG A 94 -4.60 19.03 2.69
CA ARG A 94 -4.97 20.39 3.09
C ARG A 94 -4.02 21.43 2.48
N ARG A 95 -2.71 21.22 2.62
CA ARG A 95 -1.71 22.17 2.11
C ARG A 95 -1.75 22.23 0.58
N ALA A 96 -2.03 21.10 -0.08
CA ALA A 96 -2.19 21.03 -1.54
C ALA A 96 -3.42 21.80 -2.04
N ILE A 97 -4.61 21.62 -1.44
CA ILE A 97 -5.82 22.33 -1.88
C ILE A 97 -5.73 23.85 -1.63
N VAL A 98 -5.12 24.28 -0.52
CA VAL A 98 -4.88 25.71 -0.26
C VAL A 98 -3.94 26.30 -1.30
N LYS A 99 -2.83 25.60 -1.60
CA LYS A 99 -1.88 26.05 -2.61
C LYS A 99 -2.53 26.14 -4.00
N PHE A 100 -3.36 25.16 -4.36
CA PHE A 100 -4.16 25.18 -5.59
C PHE A 100 -5.09 26.40 -5.63
N ALA A 101 -5.88 26.61 -4.57
CA ALA A 101 -6.83 27.71 -4.51
C ALA A 101 -6.17 29.09 -4.64
N ILE A 102 -5.02 29.30 -3.98
CA ILE A 102 -4.28 30.57 -4.06
C ILE A 102 -3.62 30.73 -5.44
N THR A 103 -2.88 29.73 -5.91
CA THR A 103 -2.07 29.84 -7.14
C THR A 103 -2.94 29.98 -8.38
N CYS A 104 -4.10 29.31 -8.39
CA CYS A 104 -5.05 29.37 -9.49
C CYS A 104 -6.17 30.39 -9.26
N GLU A 105 -6.07 31.22 -8.21
CA GLU A 105 -7.06 32.26 -7.85
C GLU A 105 -8.51 31.74 -7.79
N GLN A 106 -8.69 30.53 -7.28
CA GLN A 106 -10.00 29.90 -7.25
C GLN A 106 -10.87 30.48 -6.13
N PRO A 107 -12.19 30.65 -6.36
CA PRO A 107 -13.10 31.02 -5.30
C PRO A 107 -13.14 29.91 -4.24
N PHE A 108 -13.29 30.26 -2.96
CA PHE A 108 -13.31 29.26 -1.86
C PHE A 108 -14.42 28.20 -2.00
N LEU A 109 -15.48 28.52 -2.76
CA LEU A 109 -16.54 27.59 -3.08
C LEU A 109 -16.05 26.37 -3.88
N ILE A 110 -14.89 26.45 -4.55
CA ILE A 110 -14.34 25.37 -5.36
C ILE A 110 -14.23 24.04 -4.60
N ALA A 111 -13.93 24.10 -3.30
CA ALA A 111 -13.82 22.90 -2.47
C ALA A 111 -15.16 22.20 -2.26
N GLU A 112 -16.30 22.85 -2.47
CA GLU A 112 -17.63 22.23 -2.31
C GLU A 112 -18.30 21.93 -3.66
N GLN A 113 -17.68 22.33 -4.78
CA GLN A 113 -18.24 22.11 -6.11
C GLN A 113 -18.30 20.62 -6.45
N GLU A 114 -19.42 20.18 -7.02
CA GLU A 114 -19.69 18.78 -7.33
C GLU A 114 -18.59 18.14 -8.19
N GLY A 115 -18.19 18.80 -9.28
CA GLY A 115 -17.12 18.29 -10.15
C GLY A 115 -15.76 18.17 -9.44
N PHE A 116 -15.48 19.03 -8.47
CA PHE A 116 -14.25 18.92 -7.66
C PHE A 116 -14.35 17.78 -6.64
N VAL A 117 -15.52 17.61 -6.00
CA VAL A 117 -15.80 16.49 -5.09
C VAL A 117 -15.68 15.16 -5.83
N GLU A 118 -16.27 15.05 -7.02
CA GLU A 118 -16.20 13.86 -7.86
C GLU A 118 -14.74 13.56 -8.24
N PHE A 119 -14.04 14.55 -8.80
CA PHE A 119 -12.63 14.41 -9.18
C PHE A 119 -11.77 13.90 -8.02
N THR A 120 -11.88 14.52 -6.84
CA THR A 120 -11.08 14.11 -5.68
C THR A 120 -11.44 12.73 -5.14
N SER A 121 -12.73 12.35 -5.21
CA SER A 121 -13.21 11.02 -4.81
C SER A 121 -12.68 9.91 -5.71
N THR A 122 -12.49 10.17 -7.01
CA THR A 122 -11.88 9.18 -7.92
C THR A 122 -10.41 8.91 -7.62
N ILE A 123 -9.68 9.92 -7.14
CA ILE A 123 -8.25 9.82 -6.83
C ILE A 123 -8.03 9.23 -5.43
N GLN A 124 -8.86 9.62 -4.46
CA GLN A 124 -8.78 9.14 -3.08
C GLN A 124 -10.18 8.98 -2.50
N PRO A 125 -10.78 7.78 -2.56
CA PRO A 125 -12.15 7.54 -2.07
C PRO A 125 -12.33 7.85 -0.57
N GLY A 126 -11.27 7.79 0.22
CA GLY A 126 -11.28 8.16 1.65
C GLY A 126 -11.08 9.65 1.93
N PHE A 127 -10.96 10.50 0.90
CA PHE A 127 -10.73 11.93 1.08
C PHE A 127 -12.05 12.61 1.48
N HIS A 128 -12.09 13.11 2.70
CA HIS A 128 -13.19 13.95 3.12
C HIS A 128 -12.93 15.37 2.66
N ASN A 129 -13.82 15.89 1.83
CA ASN A 129 -13.68 17.22 1.30
C ASN A 129 -13.87 18.29 2.39
N ILE A 130 -13.32 19.48 2.16
CA ILE A 130 -13.37 20.59 3.12
C ILE A 130 -14.43 21.62 2.73
N SER A 131 -15.04 22.25 3.71
CA SER A 131 -15.99 23.34 3.44
C SER A 131 -15.29 24.59 2.89
N ARG A 132 -16.03 25.47 2.22
CA ARG A 132 -15.56 26.79 1.78
C ARG A 132 -15.03 27.63 2.93
N HIS A 133 -15.61 27.49 4.12
CA HIS A 133 -15.19 28.19 5.34
C HIS A 133 -13.87 27.64 5.86
N THR A 134 -13.71 26.31 5.83
CA THR A 134 -12.48 25.62 6.18
C THR A 134 -11.35 25.98 5.22
N LEU A 135 -11.61 26.00 3.90
CA LEU A 135 -10.63 26.43 2.90
C LEU A 135 -10.22 27.88 3.13
N LYS A 136 -11.19 28.79 3.31
CA LYS A 136 -10.92 30.20 3.65
C LYS A 136 -9.99 30.29 4.87
N LYS A 137 -10.35 29.63 5.98
CA LYS A 137 -9.55 29.61 7.22
C LYS A 137 -8.10 29.20 6.93
N TYR A 138 -7.90 28.11 6.21
CA TYR A 138 -6.56 27.61 5.89
C TYR A 138 -5.75 28.52 4.96
N CYS A 139 -6.39 29.21 4.02
CA CYS A 139 -5.72 30.24 3.22
C CYS A 139 -5.19 31.38 4.09
N PHE A 140 -5.99 31.85 5.06
CA PHE A 140 -5.56 32.90 5.99
C PHE A 140 -4.46 32.44 6.95
N GLU A 141 -4.51 31.20 7.43
CA GLU A 141 -3.42 30.62 8.23
C GLU A 141 -2.12 30.58 7.43
N MET A 142 -2.16 30.11 6.18
CA MET A 142 -0.99 30.08 5.32
C MET A 142 -0.45 31.50 5.05
N LEU A 143 -1.32 32.47 4.81
CA LEU A 143 -0.92 33.87 4.66
C LEU A 143 -0.22 34.42 5.92
N HIS A 144 -0.75 34.10 7.10
CA HIS A 144 -0.13 34.50 8.36
C HIS A 144 1.25 33.86 8.53
N GLU A 145 1.40 32.56 8.27
CA GLU A 145 2.70 31.87 8.26
C GLU A 145 3.72 32.59 7.35
N TYR A 146 3.31 32.96 6.13
CA TYR A 146 4.19 33.69 5.20
C TYR A 146 4.56 35.09 5.72
N LYS A 147 3.60 35.82 6.30
CA LYS A 147 3.86 37.15 6.84
C LYS A 147 4.89 37.10 7.98
N GLU A 148 4.71 36.18 8.94
CA GLU A 148 5.64 36.01 10.06
C GLU A 148 7.03 35.57 9.58
N ALA A 149 7.10 34.68 8.59
CA ALA A 149 8.36 34.24 7.99
C ALA A 149 9.10 35.37 7.25
N LEU A 150 8.37 36.29 6.61
CA LEU A 150 8.96 37.47 5.98
C LEU A 150 9.49 38.45 7.04
N LEU A 151 8.68 38.76 8.06
CA LEU A 151 9.09 39.67 9.13
C LEU A 151 10.36 39.17 9.85
N SER A 152 10.45 37.87 10.13
CA SER A 152 11.64 37.29 10.77
C SER A 152 12.88 37.42 9.88
N GLN A 153 12.77 37.21 8.57
CA GLN A 153 13.89 37.41 7.64
C GLN A 153 14.36 38.87 7.62
N PHE A 154 13.43 39.83 7.52
CA PHE A 154 13.80 41.25 7.54
C PHE A 154 14.45 41.68 8.86
N GLN A 155 14.03 41.12 9.99
CA GLN A 155 14.62 41.42 11.28
C GLN A 155 16.03 40.83 11.44
N VAL A 156 16.29 39.63 10.91
CA VAL A 156 17.64 39.03 10.88
C VAL A 156 18.58 39.83 9.98
N SER A 157 18.13 40.23 8.78
CA SER A 157 18.96 41.02 7.86
C SER A 157 19.34 42.40 8.40
N LEU A 158 18.52 43.01 9.27
CA LEU A 158 18.86 44.26 9.95
C LEU A 158 19.92 44.08 11.05
N VAL A 159 20.00 42.91 11.67
CA VAL A 159 21.00 42.61 12.71
C VAL A 159 22.37 42.29 12.11
N GLU A 160 22.43 41.74 10.89
CA GLU A 160 23.71 41.46 10.19
C GLU A 160 24.33 42.71 9.53
N LEU A 161 23.59 43.81 9.41
CA LEU A 161 24.03 45.07 8.81
C LEU A 161 24.49 46.12 9.84
N VAL A 162 24.45 45.80 11.13
CA VAL A 162 24.92 46.63 12.26
C VAL A 162 26.12 45.96 12.91
#